data_AF-A0A9D6VZ16-F1
#
_entry.id   AF-A0A9D6VZ16-F1
#
_cell.length_a   1.000
_cell.length_b   1.000
_cell.length_c   1.000
_cell.angle_alpha   90.00
_cell.angle_beta   90.00
_cell.angle_gamma   90.00
#
_symmetry.space_group_name_H-M   'P 1'
#
loop_
_entity.id
_entity.type
_entity.pdbx_description
1 polymer ?
#
loop_
_entity_poly.entity_id
_entity_poly.type
_entity_poly.pdbx_seq_one_letter_code
_entity_poly.pdbx_strand_id
1 'polypeptide(L)'
;MPGSDDISLVPLGGLSVESGPDTGLVVAVGERPLTVGRETGCEVRLTDTSCSRRHFRVLPGPTAGVMLEDLGSANGTFVNGARVSKVDLHPGDLVGLGETAIRFLSEAELVGALRQRTMRVTEKDPLTQACTRRLFDMRLRTEVTLAARSGGVLSLAFVAIDALDEVVRRHGAPAGERVLQAVGLALGGYLGDNALLARFDDTTFAVLVIDPSPNTAYLAAERMCAGVEGLAVDVGGQSLPLTASIGLASEKGRRDLNSDGVIGRARGQLDSAREAGGNCVSRWVHPSAREPIPAVSGDLRGTVVGSQQRKP
;
A
#
# COMPACT_ATOMS: atom_id res chain seq x y z
N MET A 1 -11.80 4.08 -23.92
CA MET A 1 -12.37 2.85 -23.31
C MET A 1 -11.46 1.68 -23.62
N PRO A 2 -10.72 1.22 -22.61
CA PRO A 2 -10.72 -0.16 -22.15
C PRO A 2 -11.24 -0.16 -20.70
N GLY A 3 -12.31 -0.85 -20.35
CA GLY A 3 -12.36 -2.30 -20.22
C GLY A 3 -12.59 -2.61 -18.73
N SER A 4 -13.82 -2.36 -18.30
CA SER A 4 -14.34 -2.51 -16.94
C SER A 4 -14.53 -3.98 -16.55
N ASP A 5 -13.44 -4.71 -16.34
CA ASP A 5 -13.43 -6.10 -15.84
C ASP A 5 -12.37 -6.31 -14.75
N ASP A 6 -12.20 -5.34 -13.85
CA ASP A 6 -11.37 -5.51 -12.64
C ASP A 6 -12.24 -6.07 -11.50
N ILE A 7 -12.85 -7.23 -11.75
CA ILE A 7 -13.46 -8.02 -10.69
C ILE A 7 -12.32 -8.63 -9.88
N SER A 8 -11.98 -7.93 -8.80
CA SER A 8 -11.61 -8.49 -7.49
C SER A 8 -11.18 -9.96 -7.44
N LEU A 9 -9.96 -10.25 -7.88
CA LEU A 9 -9.35 -11.54 -7.62
C LEU A 9 -8.73 -11.51 -6.23
N VAL A 10 -9.26 -12.35 -5.36
CA VAL A 10 -8.66 -12.83 -4.11
C VAL A 10 -7.79 -14.03 -4.52
N PRO A 11 -6.47 -13.89 -4.72
CA PRO A 11 -5.58 -15.01 -5.00
C PRO A 11 -5.63 -16.20 -4.01
N LEU A 12 -5.65 -17.41 -4.55
CA LEU A 12 -5.58 -18.68 -3.82
C LEU A 12 -4.15 -19.04 -3.39
N GLY A 13 -3.15 -18.33 -3.91
CA GLY A 13 -1.73 -18.55 -3.63
C GLY A 13 -0.86 -17.73 -4.59
N GLY A 14 0.44 -17.98 -4.58
CA GLY A 14 1.41 -17.29 -5.43
C GLY A 14 2.32 -18.23 -6.21
N LEU A 15 2.81 -17.78 -7.35
CA LEU A 15 3.92 -18.39 -8.07
C LEU A 15 5.14 -17.48 -7.95
N SER A 16 6.21 -17.96 -7.34
CA SER A 16 7.50 -17.26 -7.21
C SER A 16 8.56 -17.98 -8.03
N VAL A 17 9.15 -17.30 -9.01
CA VAL A 17 10.26 -17.87 -9.81
C VAL A 17 11.55 -17.80 -8.99
N GLU A 18 12.03 -18.96 -8.56
CA GLU A 18 13.22 -19.11 -7.70
C GLU A 18 14.51 -19.30 -8.51
N SER A 19 14.41 -19.85 -9.73
CA SER A 19 15.54 -19.99 -10.66
C SER A 19 15.10 -19.86 -12.12
N GLY A 20 16.07 -19.59 -12.99
CA GLY A 20 15.86 -19.40 -14.43
C GLY A 20 15.90 -17.93 -14.85
N PRO A 21 15.70 -17.62 -16.15
CA PRO A 21 15.81 -16.27 -16.70
C PRO A 21 14.88 -15.24 -16.03
N ASP A 22 13.73 -15.67 -15.55
CA ASP A 22 12.69 -14.81 -14.94
C ASP A 22 12.77 -14.77 -13.41
N THR A 23 13.91 -15.12 -12.81
CA THR A 23 14.11 -15.17 -11.36
C THR A 23 13.63 -13.89 -10.66
N GLY A 24 12.87 -14.07 -9.59
CA GLY A 24 12.27 -12.99 -8.82
C GLY A 24 10.91 -12.53 -9.34
N LEU A 25 10.39 -13.04 -10.47
CA LEU A 25 8.99 -12.87 -10.86
C LEU A 25 8.07 -13.51 -9.81
N VAL A 26 7.06 -12.75 -9.36
CA VAL A 26 6.06 -13.19 -8.37
C VAL A 26 4.70 -12.82 -8.92
N VAL A 27 3.82 -13.81 -9.08
CA VAL A 27 2.49 -13.63 -9.64
C VAL A 27 1.45 -14.25 -8.73
N ALA A 28 0.33 -13.57 -8.58
CA ALA A 28 -0.78 -14.05 -7.78
C ALA A 28 -1.68 -15.00 -8.61
N VAL A 29 -2.05 -16.13 -8.03
CA VAL A 29 -2.94 -17.13 -8.65
C VAL A 29 -4.33 -16.93 -8.09
N GLY A 30 -5.34 -16.62 -8.92
CA GLY A 30 -6.72 -16.41 -8.44
C GLY A 30 -7.74 -17.45 -8.90
N GLU A 31 -9.02 -17.08 -8.89
CA GLU A 31 -10.13 -17.95 -9.27
C GLU A 31 -10.20 -18.23 -10.78
N ARG A 32 -9.58 -17.38 -11.61
CA ARG A 32 -9.49 -17.60 -13.06
C ARG A 32 -8.26 -18.45 -13.39
N PRO A 33 -8.38 -19.41 -14.33
CA PRO A 33 -7.23 -20.16 -14.81
C PRO A 33 -6.13 -19.22 -15.31
N LEU A 34 -4.88 -19.53 -14.97
CA LEU A 34 -3.70 -18.78 -15.36
C LEU A 34 -2.78 -19.73 -16.12
N THR A 35 -2.50 -19.41 -17.37
CA THR A 35 -1.58 -20.16 -18.24
C THR A 35 -0.17 -19.63 -18.06
N VAL A 36 0.78 -20.55 -17.87
CA VAL A 36 2.21 -20.27 -17.80
C VAL A 36 2.89 -20.83 -19.04
N GLY A 37 3.69 -20.01 -19.71
CA GLY A 37 4.42 -20.42 -20.92
C GLY A 37 5.18 -19.27 -21.54
N ARG A 38 5.91 -19.51 -22.63
CA ARG A 38 6.74 -18.48 -23.28
C ARG A 38 6.02 -17.61 -24.31
N GLU A 39 4.81 -17.97 -24.71
CA GLU A 39 4.06 -17.20 -25.72
C GLU A 39 3.42 -15.93 -25.14
N THR A 40 3.18 -14.93 -26.00
CA THR A 40 2.60 -13.64 -25.61
C THR A 40 1.15 -13.73 -25.11
N GLY A 41 0.43 -14.80 -25.42
CA GLY A 41 -0.95 -15.03 -24.97
C GLY A 41 -1.08 -15.69 -23.59
N CYS A 42 0.02 -16.05 -22.94
CA CYS A 42 -0.02 -16.59 -21.57
C CYS A 42 -0.15 -15.46 -20.56
N GLU A 43 -1.00 -15.66 -19.54
CA GLU A 43 -1.15 -14.73 -18.42
C GLU A 43 0.17 -14.56 -17.64
N VAL A 44 0.97 -15.63 -17.55
CA VAL A 44 2.36 -15.56 -17.09
C VAL A 44 3.29 -15.97 -18.20
N ARG A 45 3.88 -14.96 -18.81
CA ARG A 45 4.87 -15.12 -19.87
C ARG A 45 6.27 -15.28 -19.29
N LEU A 46 6.90 -16.41 -19.59
CA LEU A 46 8.31 -16.67 -19.28
C LEU A 46 9.22 -16.32 -20.47
N THR A 47 10.45 -15.91 -20.19
CA THR A 47 11.50 -15.66 -21.18
C THR A 47 12.39 -16.88 -21.41
N ASP A 48 12.24 -17.92 -20.59
CA ASP A 48 12.88 -19.23 -20.78
C ASP A 48 12.52 -19.86 -22.15
N THR A 49 13.53 -20.03 -22.99
CA THR A 49 13.38 -20.58 -24.35
C THR A 49 13.15 -22.08 -24.38
N SER A 50 13.53 -22.78 -23.32
CA SER A 50 13.29 -24.22 -23.13
C SER A 50 11.86 -24.52 -22.65
N CYS A 51 11.12 -23.49 -22.22
CA CYS A 51 9.70 -23.59 -21.92
C CYS A 51 8.85 -23.75 -23.19
N SER A 52 7.68 -24.36 -23.03
CA SER A 52 6.72 -24.55 -24.11
C SER A 52 5.90 -23.28 -24.27
N ARG A 53 5.36 -23.05 -25.47
CA ARG A 53 4.54 -21.86 -25.78
C ARG A 53 3.43 -21.66 -24.75
N ARG A 54 2.66 -22.71 -24.49
CA ARG A 54 1.81 -22.91 -23.32
C ARG A 54 2.32 -24.16 -22.63
N HIS A 55 2.82 -24.04 -21.40
CA HIS A 55 3.51 -25.14 -20.74
C HIS A 55 2.59 -25.86 -19.76
N PHE A 56 2.06 -25.12 -18.79
CA PHE A 56 1.05 -25.61 -17.87
C PHE A 56 0.01 -24.50 -17.60
N ARG A 57 -1.09 -24.86 -16.96
CA ARG A 57 -2.01 -23.90 -16.35
C ARG A 57 -2.23 -24.23 -14.88
N VAL A 58 -2.51 -23.20 -14.10
CA VAL A 58 -3.02 -23.33 -12.74
C VAL A 58 -4.46 -22.84 -12.67
N LEU A 59 -5.27 -23.51 -11.87
CA LEU A 59 -6.69 -23.22 -11.71
C LEU A 59 -7.13 -23.59 -10.29
N PRO A 60 -8.28 -23.11 -9.81
CA PRO A 60 -8.84 -23.57 -8.55
C PRO A 60 -9.00 -25.09 -8.55
N GLY A 61 -8.51 -25.74 -7.50
CA GLY A 61 -8.69 -27.16 -7.27
C GLY A 61 -10.12 -27.49 -6.81
N PRO A 62 -10.49 -28.78 -6.83
CA PRO A 62 -11.80 -29.26 -6.37
C PRO A 62 -11.97 -29.12 -4.84
N THR A 63 -10.88 -29.21 -4.09
CA THR A 63 -10.77 -28.75 -2.69
C THR A 63 -10.12 -27.37 -2.67
N ALA A 64 -10.27 -26.60 -1.58
CA ALA A 64 -9.88 -25.19 -1.44
C ALA A 64 -8.36 -24.87 -1.62
N GLY A 65 -7.79 -25.21 -2.77
CA GLY A 65 -6.39 -25.09 -3.14
C GLY A 65 -6.23 -24.83 -4.65
N VAL A 66 -5.01 -24.98 -5.15
CA VAL A 66 -4.66 -24.72 -6.55
C VAL A 66 -4.25 -26.02 -7.21
N MET A 67 -4.79 -26.28 -8.39
CA MET A 67 -4.42 -27.43 -9.21
C MET A 67 -3.58 -26.98 -10.39
N LEU A 68 -2.51 -27.72 -10.67
CA LEU A 68 -1.67 -27.58 -11.84
C LEU A 68 -2.05 -28.64 -12.88
N GLU A 69 -2.08 -28.25 -14.15
CA GLU A 69 -2.28 -29.14 -15.30
C GLU A 69 -1.25 -28.82 -16.40
N ASP A 70 -0.45 -29.82 -16.77
CA ASP A 70 0.47 -29.75 -17.90
C ASP A 70 -0.31 -29.74 -19.22
N LEU A 71 0.08 -28.87 -20.16
CA LEU A 71 -0.62 -28.67 -21.43
C LEU A 71 0.04 -29.42 -22.59
N GLY A 72 0.68 -30.56 -22.31
CA GLY A 72 1.43 -31.33 -23.30
C GLY A 72 2.78 -30.70 -23.59
N SER A 73 3.47 -30.27 -22.54
CA SER A 73 4.77 -29.60 -22.68
C SER A 73 5.84 -30.54 -23.24
N ALA A 74 6.73 -30.00 -24.08
CA ALA A 74 7.77 -30.78 -24.74
C ALA A 74 8.76 -31.41 -23.74
N ASN A 75 9.15 -30.63 -22.72
CA ASN A 75 10.12 -31.05 -21.71
C ASN A 75 9.45 -31.64 -20.44
N GLY A 76 8.11 -31.59 -20.35
CA GLY A 76 7.36 -32.00 -19.16
C GLY A 76 7.35 -30.94 -18.06
N THR A 77 6.31 -31.01 -17.23
CA THR A 77 6.24 -30.28 -15.95
C THR A 77 6.57 -31.23 -14.80
N PHE A 78 7.35 -30.75 -13.83
CA PHE A 78 7.76 -31.53 -12.66
C PHE A 78 7.29 -30.82 -11.40
N VAL A 79 6.83 -31.56 -10.39
CA VAL A 79 6.55 -31.03 -9.05
C VAL A 79 7.36 -31.83 -8.05
N ASN A 80 8.22 -31.15 -7.29
CA ASN A 80 9.17 -31.75 -6.34
C ASN A 80 10.01 -32.88 -6.99
N GLY A 81 10.39 -32.70 -8.26
CA GLY A 81 11.19 -33.65 -9.05
C GLY A 81 10.39 -34.77 -9.72
N ALA A 82 9.11 -34.95 -9.41
CA ALA A 82 8.25 -35.94 -10.07
C ALA A 82 7.55 -35.32 -11.29
N ARG A 83 7.60 -35.99 -12.45
CA ARG A 83 6.88 -35.54 -13.65
C ARG A 83 5.37 -35.70 -13.44
N VAL A 84 4.61 -34.64 -13.71
CA VAL A 84 3.16 -34.62 -13.51
C VAL A 84 2.41 -34.23 -14.78
N SER A 85 1.21 -34.77 -14.96
CA SER A 85 0.23 -34.25 -15.92
C SER A 85 -0.83 -33.38 -15.24
N LYS A 86 -1.19 -33.71 -13.99
CA LYS A 86 -2.16 -32.99 -13.17
C LYS A 86 -1.91 -33.25 -11.69
N VAL A 87 -1.88 -32.22 -10.85
CA VAL A 87 -1.62 -32.35 -9.41
C VAL A 87 -2.16 -31.16 -8.62
N ASP A 88 -2.59 -31.38 -7.38
CA ASP A 88 -2.91 -30.32 -6.43
C ASP A 88 -1.63 -29.78 -5.78
N LEU A 89 -1.40 -28.47 -5.90
CA LEU A 89 -0.25 -27.78 -5.35
C LEU A 89 -0.47 -27.42 -3.89
N HIS A 90 0.57 -27.65 -3.09
CA HIS A 90 0.64 -27.27 -1.69
C HIS A 90 1.73 -26.22 -1.49
N PRO A 91 1.54 -25.25 -0.56
CA PRO A 91 2.56 -24.26 -0.28
C PRO A 91 3.93 -24.88 0.00
N GLY A 92 4.96 -24.36 -0.67
CA GLY A 92 6.32 -24.88 -0.63
C GLY A 92 6.68 -25.79 -1.82
N ASP A 93 5.70 -26.30 -2.57
CA ASP A 93 5.96 -27.14 -3.75
C ASP A 93 6.80 -26.40 -4.79
N LEU A 94 7.77 -27.12 -5.37
CA LEU A 94 8.64 -26.60 -6.42
C LEU A 94 8.23 -27.19 -7.77
N VAL A 95 7.72 -26.33 -8.64
CA VAL A 95 7.35 -26.64 -10.03
C VAL A 95 8.54 -26.39 -10.94
N GLY A 96 9.10 -27.45 -11.53
CA GLY A 96 10.18 -27.38 -12.51
C GLY A 96 9.65 -27.42 -13.95
N LEU A 97 10.17 -26.54 -14.80
CA LEU A 97 9.94 -26.49 -16.24
C LEU A 97 11.14 -25.89 -16.95
N GLY A 98 11.71 -26.60 -17.93
CA GLY A 98 12.88 -26.07 -18.64
C GLY A 98 14.06 -25.78 -17.69
N GLU A 99 14.58 -24.56 -17.72
CA GLU A 99 15.59 -24.05 -16.78
C GLU A 99 14.97 -23.31 -15.57
N THR A 100 13.65 -23.17 -15.58
CA THR A 100 12.88 -22.40 -14.60
C THR A 100 12.40 -23.29 -13.46
N ALA A 101 12.52 -22.81 -12.22
CA ALA A 101 11.87 -23.42 -11.06
C ALA A 101 10.98 -22.39 -10.37
N ILE A 102 9.74 -22.77 -10.10
CA ILE A 102 8.70 -21.91 -9.55
C ILE A 102 8.22 -22.52 -8.25
N ARG A 103 8.38 -21.81 -7.13
CA ARG A 103 7.80 -22.19 -5.85
C ARG A 103 6.34 -21.74 -5.78
N PHE A 104 5.46 -22.65 -5.36
CA PHE A 104 4.10 -22.30 -4.98
C PHE A 104 4.09 -21.74 -3.56
N LEU A 105 3.55 -20.54 -3.41
CA LEU A 105 3.47 -19.82 -2.15
C LEU A 105 2.07 -19.95 -1.55
N SER A 106 2.01 -20.12 -0.23
CA SER A 106 0.79 -19.83 0.51
C SER A 106 0.38 -18.37 0.33
N GLU A 107 -0.85 -18.05 0.68
CA GLU A 107 -1.33 -16.66 0.69
C GLU A 107 -0.40 -15.76 1.52
N ALA A 108 -0.04 -16.18 2.74
CA ALA A 108 0.82 -15.41 3.64
C ALA A 108 2.24 -15.21 3.07
N GLU A 109 2.81 -16.23 2.43
CA GLU A 109 4.11 -16.10 1.77
C GLU A 109 4.04 -15.19 0.53
N LEU A 110 2.97 -15.28 -0.28
CA LEU A 110 2.74 -14.36 -1.40
C LEU A 110 2.65 -12.92 -0.90
N VAL A 111 1.92 -12.68 0.19
CA VAL A 111 1.86 -11.37 0.86
C VAL A 111 3.26 -10.88 1.16
N GLY A 112 4.05 -11.70 1.87
CA GLY A 112 5.43 -11.36 2.23
C GLY A 112 6.29 -11.03 1.00
N ALA A 113 6.22 -11.85 -0.03
CA ALA A 113 7.00 -11.70 -1.26
C ALA A 113 6.63 -10.44 -2.04
N LEU A 114 5.33 -10.16 -2.22
CA LEU A 114 4.86 -8.94 -2.88
C LEU A 114 5.29 -7.70 -2.10
N ARG A 115 5.14 -7.71 -0.77
CA ARG A 115 5.56 -6.58 0.07
C ARG A 115 7.07 -6.35 -0.01
N GLN A 116 7.89 -7.40 0.09
CA GLN A 116 9.35 -7.31 -0.03
C GLN A 116 9.79 -6.80 -1.41
N ARG A 117 9.10 -7.23 -2.48
CA ARG A 117 9.42 -6.74 -3.82
C ARG A 117 9.14 -5.25 -3.97
N THR A 118 8.03 -4.76 -3.42
CA THR A 118 7.76 -3.32 -3.38
C THR A 118 8.80 -2.58 -2.53
N MET A 119 9.22 -3.15 -1.40
CA MET A 119 10.25 -2.54 -0.53
C MET A 119 11.62 -2.39 -1.21
N ARG A 120 11.97 -3.26 -2.17
CA ARG A 120 13.21 -3.14 -2.95
C ARG A 120 13.18 -1.98 -3.95
N VAL A 121 12.00 -1.47 -4.30
CA VAL A 121 11.86 -0.29 -5.16
C VAL A 121 11.99 0.96 -4.28
N THR A 122 13.19 1.53 -4.24
CA THR A 122 13.42 2.80 -3.53
C THR A 122 13.27 3.95 -4.51
N GLU A 123 12.04 4.33 -4.81
CA GLU A 123 11.76 5.56 -5.57
C GLU A 123 11.32 6.66 -4.63
N LYS A 124 12.22 7.63 -4.45
CA LYS A 124 11.99 8.83 -3.65
C LYS A 124 11.72 10.02 -4.55
N ASP A 125 10.80 10.87 -4.12
CA ASP A 125 10.61 12.20 -4.67
C ASP A 125 11.86 13.05 -4.34
N PRO A 126 12.52 13.65 -5.35
CA PRO A 126 13.80 14.34 -5.13
C PRO A 126 13.66 15.59 -4.25
N LEU A 127 12.47 16.22 -4.23
CA LEU A 127 12.23 17.41 -3.42
C LEU A 127 12.05 17.05 -1.94
N THR A 128 11.13 16.14 -1.64
CA THR A 128 10.59 15.90 -0.29
C THR A 128 11.13 14.65 0.40
N GLN A 129 11.84 13.77 -0.33
CA GLN A 129 12.29 12.44 0.15
C GLN A 129 11.15 11.46 0.54
N ALA A 130 9.89 11.86 0.35
CA ALA A 130 8.75 10.96 0.37
C ALA A 130 8.84 9.96 -0.79
N CYS A 131 8.07 8.87 -0.74
CA CYS A 131 7.96 7.96 -1.89
C CYS A 131 7.32 8.66 -3.10
N THR A 132 7.63 8.20 -4.31
CA THR A 132 6.95 8.69 -5.52
C THR A 132 5.49 8.23 -5.58
N ARG A 133 4.65 8.96 -6.32
CA ARG A 133 3.28 8.52 -6.65
C ARG A 133 3.25 7.12 -7.25
N ARG A 134 4.21 6.79 -8.11
CA ARG A 134 4.30 5.47 -8.75
C ARG A 134 4.46 4.35 -7.71
N LEU A 135 5.33 4.54 -6.72
CA LEU A 135 5.52 3.59 -5.62
C LEU A 135 4.27 3.50 -4.73
N PHE A 136 3.61 4.63 -4.47
CA PHE A 136 2.31 4.66 -3.79
C PHE A 136 1.26 3.82 -4.51
N ASP A 137 1.06 4.03 -5.82
CA ASP A 137 0.03 3.33 -6.60
C ASP A 137 0.27 1.81 -6.57
N MET A 138 1.53 1.37 -6.70
CA MET A 138 1.90 -0.05 -6.59
C MET A 138 1.62 -0.62 -5.19
N ARG A 139 1.96 0.15 -4.13
CA ARG A 139 1.75 -0.28 -2.75
C ARG A 139 0.28 -0.36 -2.40
N LEU A 140 -0.51 0.66 -2.78
CA LEU A 140 -1.95 0.69 -2.54
C LEU A 140 -2.63 -0.51 -3.20
N ARG A 141 -2.34 -0.78 -4.48
CA ARG A 141 -2.89 -1.95 -5.19
C ARG A 141 -2.61 -3.25 -4.43
N THR A 142 -1.35 -3.41 -3.99
CA THR A 142 -0.94 -4.58 -3.20
C THR A 142 -1.80 -4.68 -1.93
N GLU A 143 -1.83 -3.64 -1.11
CA GLU A 143 -2.53 -3.68 0.18
C GLU A 143 -4.05 -3.77 0.06
N VAL A 144 -4.65 -3.22 -1.00
CA VAL A 144 -6.08 -3.43 -1.32
C VAL A 144 -6.36 -4.88 -1.63
N THR A 145 -5.55 -5.52 -2.47
CA THR A 145 -5.68 -6.96 -2.78
C THR A 145 -5.53 -7.81 -1.52
N LEU A 146 -4.63 -7.42 -0.61
CA LEU A 146 -4.44 -8.13 0.66
C LEU A 146 -5.61 -7.96 1.62
N ALA A 147 -6.08 -6.73 1.82
CA ALA A 147 -7.20 -6.45 2.69
C ALA A 147 -8.48 -7.14 2.18
N ALA A 148 -8.76 -7.07 0.87
CA ALA A 148 -9.93 -7.70 0.24
C ALA A 148 -10.08 -9.20 0.58
N ARG A 149 -8.96 -9.87 0.88
CA ARG A 149 -8.91 -11.27 1.29
C ARG A 149 -9.06 -11.51 2.77
N SER A 150 -8.17 -10.90 3.55
CA SER A 150 -8.05 -11.20 4.98
C SER A 150 -9.20 -10.60 5.78
N GLY A 151 -10.00 -9.74 5.15
CA GLY A 151 -10.90 -8.85 5.87
C GLY A 151 -10.13 -7.83 6.70
N GLY A 152 -8.84 -7.59 6.40
CA GLY A 152 -7.99 -6.63 7.09
C GLY A 152 -8.51 -5.19 6.99
N VAL A 153 -7.94 -4.30 7.78
CA VAL A 153 -8.24 -2.86 7.71
C VAL A 153 -7.07 -2.15 7.05
N LEU A 154 -7.38 -1.29 6.08
CA LEU A 154 -6.39 -0.37 5.52
C LEU A 154 -6.89 1.06 5.66
N SER A 155 -5.98 1.98 5.94
CA SER A 155 -6.32 3.40 6.04
C SER A 155 -5.48 4.23 5.09
N LEU A 156 -6.14 5.10 4.33
CA LEU A 156 -5.51 6.05 3.42
C LEU A 156 -5.85 7.46 3.85
N ALA A 157 -4.83 8.28 4.09
CA ALA A 157 -4.99 9.72 4.31
C ALA A 157 -4.39 10.51 3.15
N PHE A 158 -5.10 11.53 2.67
CA PHE A 158 -4.52 12.61 1.88
C PHE A 158 -4.30 13.81 2.77
N VAL A 159 -3.08 14.35 2.74
CA VAL A 159 -2.66 15.54 3.51
C VAL A 159 -2.34 16.64 2.51
N ALA A 160 -3.13 17.70 2.51
CA ALA A 160 -2.86 18.87 1.67
C ALA A 160 -2.46 20.06 2.52
N ILE A 161 -1.43 20.78 2.07
CA ILE A 161 -0.96 22.01 2.72
C ILE A 161 -1.93 23.14 2.36
N ASP A 162 -2.52 23.77 3.37
CA ASP A 162 -3.47 24.85 3.17
C ASP A 162 -2.77 26.11 2.66
N ALA A 163 -3.37 26.79 1.69
CA ALA A 163 -2.88 28.03 1.10
C ALA A 163 -1.45 27.99 0.51
N LEU A 164 -0.93 26.82 0.12
CA LEU A 164 0.40 26.70 -0.51
C LEU A 164 0.55 27.58 -1.76
N ASP A 165 -0.50 27.68 -2.58
CA ASP A 165 -0.51 28.55 -3.76
C ASP A 165 -0.33 30.04 -3.42
N GLU A 166 -0.84 30.49 -2.27
CA GLU A 166 -0.63 31.86 -1.78
C GLU A 166 0.83 32.07 -1.37
N VAL A 167 1.45 31.07 -0.72
CA VAL A 167 2.86 31.10 -0.36
C VAL A 167 3.73 31.23 -1.61
N VAL A 168 3.46 30.40 -2.63
CA VAL A 168 4.17 30.45 -3.91
C VAL A 168 3.97 31.80 -4.61
N ARG A 169 2.74 32.35 -4.58
CA ARG A 169 2.44 33.64 -5.20
C ARG A 169 3.15 34.81 -4.52
N ARG A 170 3.21 34.82 -3.19
CA ARG A 170 3.83 35.90 -2.41
C ARG A 170 5.35 35.80 -2.33
N HIS A 171 5.89 34.59 -2.20
CA HIS A 171 7.29 34.35 -1.85
C HIS A 171 8.08 33.55 -2.91
N GLY A 172 7.42 33.18 -4.02
CA GLY A 172 8.02 32.47 -5.13
C GLY A 172 8.09 30.95 -4.96
N ALA A 173 8.39 30.24 -6.06
CA ALA A 173 8.51 28.78 -6.08
C ALA A 173 9.49 28.21 -5.03
N PRO A 174 10.68 28.81 -4.78
CA PRO A 174 11.60 28.28 -3.76
C PRO A 174 11.05 28.31 -2.33
N ALA A 175 10.07 29.15 -2.04
CA ALA A 175 9.38 29.16 -0.75
C ALA A 175 8.41 27.98 -0.63
N GLY A 176 7.61 27.74 -1.68
CA GLY A 176 6.73 26.58 -1.74
C GLY A 176 7.49 25.26 -1.65
N GLU A 177 8.62 25.15 -2.34
CA GLU A 177 9.51 23.99 -2.24
C GLU A 177 10.01 23.72 -0.82
N ARG A 178 10.44 24.77 -0.11
CA ARG A 178 10.85 24.66 1.30
C ARG A 178 9.72 24.26 2.23
N VAL A 179 8.50 24.77 1.99
CA VAL A 179 7.31 24.35 2.73
C VAL A 179 7.01 22.87 2.50
N LEU A 180 7.03 22.41 1.25
CA LEU A 180 6.83 20.99 0.91
C LEU A 180 7.89 20.09 1.55
N GLN A 181 9.16 20.52 1.55
CA GLN A 181 10.25 19.81 2.21
C GLN A 181 10.04 19.69 3.72
N ALA A 182 9.73 20.80 4.39
CA ALA A 182 9.52 20.83 5.83
C ALA A 182 8.32 19.97 6.24
N VAL A 183 7.21 20.08 5.51
CA VAL A 183 6.01 19.26 5.76
C VAL A 183 6.29 17.78 5.49
N GLY A 184 6.92 17.44 4.37
CA GLY A 184 7.27 16.04 4.06
C GLY A 184 8.13 15.39 5.15
N LEU A 185 9.14 16.13 5.66
CA LEU A 185 9.98 15.68 6.76
C LEU A 185 9.17 15.50 8.06
N ALA A 186 8.33 16.48 8.40
CA ALA A 186 7.51 16.45 9.61
C ALA A 186 6.52 15.28 9.61
N LEU A 187 5.80 15.07 8.50
CA LEU A 187 4.88 13.95 8.33
C LEU A 187 5.60 12.62 8.52
N GLY A 188 6.81 12.47 7.93
CA GLY A 188 7.61 11.26 8.09
C GLY A 188 7.94 10.93 9.55
N GLY A 189 8.15 11.93 10.40
CA GLY A 189 8.43 11.75 11.83
C GLY A 189 7.26 11.21 12.66
N TYR A 190 6.02 11.31 12.17
CA TYR A 190 4.83 10.78 12.86
C TYR A 190 4.45 9.36 12.44
N LEU A 191 5.16 8.80 11.45
CA LEU A 191 4.85 7.51 10.84
C LEU A 191 5.79 6.43 11.37
N GLY A 192 5.23 5.26 11.67
CA GLY A 192 6.00 4.06 12.01
C GLY A 192 6.28 3.17 10.79
N ASP A 193 6.94 2.04 11.01
CA ASP A 193 7.43 1.12 9.96
C ASP A 193 6.33 0.55 9.04
N ASN A 194 5.07 0.54 9.49
CA ASN A 194 3.92 0.04 8.73
C ASN A 194 3.15 1.13 7.97
N ALA A 195 3.77 2.30 7.77
CA ALA A 195 3.20 3.39 7.00
C ALA A 195 4.08 3.80 5.83
N LEU A 196 3.45 4.19 4.72
CA LEU A 196 4.11 4.75 3.55
C LEU A 196 3.66 6.20 3.36
N LEU A 197 4.63 7.11 3.38
CA LEU A 197 4.46 8.50 2.97
C LEU A 197 4.88 8.66 1.51
N ALA A 198 4.01 9.22 0.69
CA ALA A 198 4.30 9.54 -0.71
C ALA A 198 3.92 10.97 -1.05
N ARG A 199 4.71 11.60 -1.93
CA ARG A 199 4.27 12.80 -2.63
C ARG A 199 3.32 12.37 -3.74
N PHE A 200 2.04 12.70 -3.57
CA PHE A 200 1.00 12.21 -4.46
C PHE A 200 0.82 13.14 -5.67
N ASP A 201 0.84 14.45 -5.42
CA ASP A 201 0.87 15.49 -6.46
C ASP A 201 1.68 16.71 -5.96
N ASP A 202 1.55 17.83 -6.66
CA ASP A 202 2.34 19.04 -6.38
C ASP A 202 2.03 19.66 -5.02
N THR A 203 0.86 19.40 -4.44
CA THR A 203 0.37 20.04 -3.20
C THR A 203 -0.04 19.06 -2.11
N THR A 204 -0.14 17.77 -2.44
CA THR A 204 -0.75 16.75 -1.60
C THR A 204 0.20 15.58 -1.36
N PHE A 205 0.28 15.16 -0.10
CA PHE A 205 0.89 13.90 0.30
C PHE A 205 -0.17 12.82 0.50
N ALA A 206 0.19 11.57 0.20
CA ALA A 206 -0.60 10.39 0.56
C ALA A 206 0.11 9.61 1.67
N VAL A 207 -0.65 9.21 2.68
CA VAL A 207 -0.20 8.34 3.76
C VAL A 207 -1.02 7.07 3.75
N LEU A 208 -0.38 5.95 3.43
CA LEU A 208 -1.00 4.63 3.48
C LEU A 208 -0.54 3.92 4.76
N VAL A 209 -1.48 3.59 5.65
CA VAL A 209 -1.21 2.87 6.89
C VAL A 209 -1.89 1.51 6.85
N ILE A 210 -1.11 0.46 7.11
CA ILE A 210 -1.53 -0.93 6.98
C ILE A 210 -1.83 -1.51 8.37
N ASP A 211 -2.98 -2.16 8.51
CA ASP A 211 -3.47 -2.77 9.73
C ASP A 211 -3.61 -1.84 10.98
N PRO A 212 -3.83 -0.51 10.88
CA PRO A 212 -4.23 0.25 12.07
C PRO A 212 -5.71 0.01 12.34
N SER A 213 -6.11 -0.02 13.61
CA SER A 213 -7.51 0.28 13.91
C SER A 213 -7.86 1.67 13.37
N PRO A 214 -9.10 1.93 12.93
CA PRO A 214 -9.48 3.25 12.40
C PRO A 214 -9.24 4.40 13.38
N ASN A 215 -9.34 4.12 14.69
CA ASN A 215 -9.04 5.09 15.73
C ASN A 215 -7.54 5.43 15.79
N THR A 216 -6.66 4.44 15.63
CA THR A 216 -5.20 4.67 15.60
C THR A 216 -4.80 5.49 14.38
N ALA A 217 -5.38 5.18 13.21
CA ALA A 217 -5.16 5.96 11.99
C ALA A 217 -5.64 7.41 12.14
N TYR A 218 -6.81 7.60 12.76
CA TYR A 218 -7.34 8.94 13.04
C TYR A 218 -6.45 9.73 14.00
N LEU A 219 -5.99 9.13 15.10
CA LEU A 219 -5.06 9.80 16.02
C LEU A 219 -3.72 10.14 15.35
N ALA A 220 -3.25 9.33 14.41
CA ALA A 220 -2.06 9.67 13.62
C ALA A 220 -2.32 10.86 12.69
N ALA A 221 -3.49 10.93 12.05
CA ALA A 221 -3.89 12.08 11.24
C ALA A 221 -3.98 13.37 12.07
N GLU A 222 -4.59 13.32 13.25
CA GLU A 222 -4.66 14.47 14.17
C GLU A 222 -3.26 14.96 14.57
N ARG A 223 -2.35 14.05 14.91
CA ARG A 223 -0.95 14.41 15.21
C ARG A 223 -0.24 15.02 14.00
N MET A 224 -0.48 14.53 12.80
CA MET A 224 0.07 15.13 11.58
C MET A 224 -0.47 16.55 11.36
N CYS A 225 -1.78 16.77 11.54
CA CYS A 225 -2.43 18.07 11.41
C CYS A 225 -1.82 19.09 12.39
N ALA A 226 -1.82 18.78 13.69
CA ALA A 226 -1.22 19.61 14.73
C ALA A 226 0.30 19.79 14.53
N GLY A 227 0.96 18.74 14.03
CA GLY A 227 2.38 18.77 13.72
C GLY A 227 2.74 19.77 12.62
N VAL A 228 1.91 19.88 11.57
CA VAL A 228 2.09 20.88 10.51
C VAL A 228 1.79 22.29 11.03
N GLU A 229 0.75 22.45 11.85
CA GLU A 229 0.42 23.73 12.49
C GLU A 229 1.56 24.27 13.36
N GLY A 230 2.28 23.38 14.04
CA GLY A 230 3.45 23.71 14.85
C GLY A 230 4.74 24.00 14.06
N LEU A 231 4.75 23.87 12.73
CA LEU A 231 5.97 24.11 11.93
C LEU A 231 6.26 25.60 11.77
N ALA A 232 7.50 25.97 12.07
CA ALA A 232 8.06 27.28 11.73
C ALA A 232 8.97 27.14 10.50
N VAL A 233 8.45 27.49 9.32
CA VAL A 233 9.24 27.52 8.08
C VAL A 233 9.69 28.94 7.81
N ASP A 234 11.00 29.17 7.88
CA ASP A 234 11.60 30.45 7.55
C ASP A 234 11.60 30.66 6.03
N VAL A 235 10.94 31.72 5.59
CA VAL A 235 10.94 32.22 4.23
C VAL A 235 11.36 33.68 4.16
N GLY A 236 12.65 33.89 3.88
CA GLY A 236 13.20 35.23 3.73
C GLY A 236 13.27 36.01 5.04
N GLY A 237 13.51 35.32 6.16
CA GLY A 237 13.56 35.91 7.52
C GLY A 237 12.18 36.01 8.19
N GLN A 238 11.13 35.45 7.58
CA GLN A 238 9.77 35.44 8.11
C GLN A 238 9.32 34.00 8.35
N SER A 239 8.86 33.69 9.56
CA SER A 239 8.23 32.42 9.86
C SER A 239 6.80 32.42 9.34
N LEU A 240 6.48 31.54 8.39
CA LEU A 240 5.13 31.42 7.84
C LEU A 240 4.29 30.45 8.70
N PRO A 241 3.08 30.84 9.14
CA PRO A 241 2.14 29.89 9.71
C PRO A 241 1.66 28.94 8.62
N LEU A 242 1.69 27.64 8.90
CA LEU A 242 1.25 26.59 7.98
C LEU A 242 0.12 25.82 8.65
N THR A 243 -0.82 25.34 7.85
CA THR A 243 -1.87 24.42 8.30
C THR A 243 -2.08 23.36 7.23
N ALA A 244 -2.73 22.26 7.59
CA ALA A 244 -3.04 21.21 6.64
C ALA A 244 -4.48 20.71 6.82
N SER A 245 -5.11 20.40 5.69
CA SER A 245 -6.36 19.66 5.64
C SER A 245 -6.08 18.19 5.38
N ILE A 246 -6.71 17.29 6.14
CA ILE A 246 -6.50 15.85 6.01
C ILE A 246 -7.82 15.12 5.77
N GLY A 247 -7.85 14.35 4.69
CA GLY A 247 -8.94 13.43 4.37
C GLY A 247 -8.55 11.98 4.63
N LEU A 248 -9.16 11.34 5.64
CA LEU A 248 -8.86 9.97 6.03
C LEU A 248 -10.00 9.02 5.66
N ALA A 249 -9.70 7.92 4.98
CA ALA A 249 -10.63 6.81 4.77
C ALA A 249 -10.05 5.50 5.32
N SER A 250 -10.81 4.83 6.20
CA SER A 250 -10.51 3.50 6.72
C SER A 250 -11.47 2.46 6.15
N GLU A 251 -10.92 1.48 5.44
CA GLU A 251 -11.67 0.42 4.76
C GLU A 251 -11.62 -0.90 5.50
N LYS A 252 -12.71 -1.64 5.45
CA LYS A 252 -12.68 -3.09 5.71
C LYS A 252 -12.49 -3.83 4.40
N GLY A 253 -11.57 -4.79 4.44
CA GLY A 253 -11.38 -5.79 3.41
C GLY A 253 -12.67 -6.49 3.00
N ARG A 254 -12.97 -6.48 1.70
CA ARG A 254 -14.10 -7.17 1.08
C ARG A 254 -13.82 -7.40 -0.41
N ARG A 255 -14.56 -8.31 -1.04
CA ARG A 255 -14.33 -8.66 -2.45
C ARG A 255 -14.35 -7.44 -3.38
N ASP A 256 -15.36 -6.58 -3.32
CA ASP A 256 -15.50 -5.40 -4.19
C ASP A 256 -14.53 -4.24 -3.90
N LEU A 257 -13.62 -4.37 -2.93
CA LEU A 257 -12.67 -3.33 -2.58
C LEU A 257 -11.63 -3.14 -3.69
N ASN A 258 -11.50 -1.91 -4.19
CA ASN A 258 -10.57 -1.54 -5.25
C ASN A 258 -9.88 -0.19 -4.93
N SER A 259 -8.74 0.05 -5.58
CA SER A 259 -7.89 1.22 -5.29
C SER A 259 -8.59 2.55 -5.54
N ASP A 260 -9.35 2.67 -6.63
CA ASP A 260 -10.05 3.90 -7.00
C ASP A 260 -11.11 4.28 -5.98
N GLY A 261 -11.85 3.29 -5.45
CA GLY A 261 -12.82 3.48 -4.38
C GLY A 261 -12.19 3.98 -3.09
N VAL A 262 -11.01 3.44 -2.71
CA VAL A 262 -10.28 3.91 -1.51
C VAL A 262 -9.79 5.35 -1.71
N ILE A 263 -9.18 5.64 -2.86
CA ILE A 263 -8.71 6.99 -3.20
C ILE A 263 -9.88 7.99 -3.20
N GLY A 264 -10.98 7.63 -3.86
CA GLY A 264 -12.16 8.49 -3.97
C GLY A 264 -12.75 8.85 -2.61
N ARG A 265 -12.83 7.90 -1.68
CA ARG A 265 -13.34 8.17 -0.32
C ARG A 265 -12.38 9.02 0.51
N ALA A 266 -11.07 8.76 0.46
CA ALA A 266 -10.09 9.60 1.15
C ALA A 266 -10.08 11.04 0.61
N ARG A 267 -10.19 11.22 -0.71
CA ARG A 267 -10.31 12.55 -1.35
C ARG A 267 -11.60 13.26 -0.98
N GLY A 268 -12.74 12.58 -1.01
CA GLY A 268 -14.00 13.19 -0.59
C GLY A 268 -13.95 13.71 0.85
N GLN A 269 -13.18 13.04 1.74
CA GLN A 269 -12.91 13.56 3.07
C GLN A 269 -11.95 14.76 3.08
N LEU A 270 -10.96 14.80 2.19
CA LEU A 270 -10.08 15.97 2.07
C LEU A 270 -10.89 17.19 1.62
N ASP A 271 -11.81 17.01 0.69
CA ASP A 271 -12.73 18.06 0.24
C ASP A 271 -13.61 18.53 1.40
N SER A 272 -14.19 17.61 2.18
CA SER A 272 -14.97 17.96 3.39
C SER A 272 -14.15 18.74 4.42
N ALA A 273 -12.87 18.39 4.64
CA ALA A 273 -11.99 19.13 5.55
C ALA A 273 -11.74 20.57 5.07
N ARG A 274 -11.54 20.75 3.76
CA ARG A 274 -11.37 22.08 3.15
C ARG A 274 -12.64 22.91 3.21
N GLU A 275 -13.80 22.31 2.94
CA GLU A 275 -15.11 22.96 3.05
C GLU A 275 -15.44 23.39 4.48
N ALA A 276 -14.91 22.69 5.49
CA ALA A 276 -15.03 23.04 6.90
C ALA A 276 -14.11 24.20 7.35
N GLY A 277 -13.29 24.75 6.46
CA GLY A 277 -12.38 25.87 6.74
C GLY A 277 -10.90 25.50 6.84
N GLY A 278 -10.54 24.25 6.56
CA GLY A 278 -9.16 23.76 6.62
C GLY A 278 -8.65 23.50 8.03
N ASN A 279 -7.34 23.28 8.19
CA ASN A 279 -6.68 22.97 9.46
C ASN A 279 -7.40 21.90 10.31
N CYS A 280 -7.86 20.82 9.67
CA CYS A 280 -8.60 19.78 10.35
C CYS A 280 -8.51 18.43 9.64
N VAL A 281 -8.95 17.39 10.35
CA VAL A 281 -9.09 16.03 9.81
C VAL A 281 -10.57 15.73 9.62
N SER A 282 -10.97 15.39 8.40
CA SER A 282 -12.24 14.72 8.13
C SER A 282 -12.00 13.24 7.91
N ARG A 283 -12.90 12.39 8.42
CA ARG A 283 -12.74 10.93 8.32
C ARG A 283 -14.01 10.21 7.88
N TRP A 284 -13.80 9.16 7.09
CA TRP A 284 -14.78 8.14 6.79
C TRP A 284 -14.27 6.77 7.25
N VAL A 285 -15.14 6.00 7.90
CA VAL A 285 -14.83 4.63 8.34
C VAL A 285 -15.92 3.72 7.82
N HIS A 286 -15.51 2.68 7.09
CA HIS A 286 -16.42 1.64 6.61
C HIS A 286 -17.23 1.08 7.79
N PRO A 287 -18.57 0.89 7.68
CA PRO A 287 -19.41 0.47 8.80
C PRO A 287 -18.89 -0.78 9.53
N SER A 288 -18.44 -1.78 8.80
CA SER A 288 -17.88 -3.03 9.35
C SER A 288 -16.45 -2.92 9.90
N ALA A 289 -15.80 -1.75 9.79
CA ALA A 289 -14.52 -1.45 10.42
C ALA A 289 -14.67 -0.58 11.67
N ARG A 290 -15.87 -0.09 11.99
CA ARG A 290 -16.07 0.83 13.12
C ARG A 290 -15.76 0.13 14.44
N GLU A 291 -14.89 0.75 15.21
CA GLU A 291 -14.65 0.43 16.62
C GLU A 291 -15.20 1.56 17.49
N PRO A 292 -15.59 1.30 18.74
CA PRO A 292 -15.89 2.36 19.71
C PRO A 292 -14.69 3.31 19.80
N ILE A 293 -14.94 4.62 19.76
CA ILE A 293 -13.88 5.61 19.96
C ILE A 293 -13.40 5.46 21.42
N PRO A 294 -12.10 5.20 21.68
CA PRO A 294 -11.61 5.22 23.06
C PRO A 294 -11.85 6.62 23.63
N ALA A 295 -12.49 6.67 24.81
CA ALA A 295 -12.75 7.92 25.50
C ALA A 295 -11.42 8.66 25.69
N VAL A 296 -11.33 9.88 25.14
CA VAL A 296 -10.20 10.77 25.42
C VAL A 296 -10.28 11.13 26.89
N SER A 297 -9.49 10.48 27.74
CA SER A 297 -9.29 10.92 29.11
C SER A 297 -8.52 12.23 29.06
N GLY A 298 -9.24 13.34 29.18
CA GLY A 298 -8.64 14.65 29.38
C GLY A 298 -7.89 14.67 30.70
N ASP A 299 -6.58 14.89 30.64
CA ASP A 299 -5.87 15.86 31.48
C ASP A 299 -4.39 15.90 31.08
N LEU A 300 -4.04 16.88 30.23
CA LEU A 300 -2.66 17.34 30.03
C LEU A 300 -2.47 18.72 30.65
N ARG A 301 -3.08 18.97 31.81
CA ARG A 301 -2.81 20.16 32.62
C ARG A 301 -2.63 19.81 34.08
N GLY A 302 -1.37 19.86 34.51
CA GLY A 302 -1.02 20.24 35.86
C GLY A 302 -0.55 19.12 36.78
N THR A 303 0.77 18.93 36.83
CA THR A 303 1.41 18.76 38.14
C THR A 303 2.74 19.49 38.12
N VAL A 304 2.70 20.74 38.55
CA VAL A 304 3.88 21.44 39.07
C VAL A 304 4.29 20.66 40.32
N VAL A 305 5.39 19.92 40.25
CA VAL A 305 5.97 19.28 41.44
C VAL A 305 6.58 20.38 42.29
N GLY A 306 5.90 20.67 43.40
CA GLY A 306 6.36 21.56 44.45
C GLY A 306 7.66 21.05 45.08
N SER A 307 8.61 21.97 45.20
CA SER A 307 9.84 21.85 45.95
C SER A 307 9.55 21.59 47.44
N GLN A 308 9.98 20.42 47.94
CA GLN A 308 10.09 20.22 49.39
C GLN A 308 11.46 20.72 49.87
N GLN A 309 11.39 21.80 50.64
CA GLN A 309 12.45 22.28 51.52
C GLN A 309 12.82 21.20 52.53
N ARG A 310 14.12 20.88 52.60
CA ARG A 310 14.74 20.29 53.80
C ARG A 310 15.07 21.41 54.78
N LYS A 311 14.67 21.25 56.04
CA LYS A 311 15.42 21.66 57.24
C LYS A 311 14.65 21.31 58.53
N PRO A 312 15.31 21.26 59.69
CA PRO A 312 16.76 21.15 59.94
C PRO A 312 17.19 19.73 60.35
#